data_AF-A0A1S1SI95-F1
#
_entry.id   AF-A0A1S1SI95-F1
#
_cell.length_a   1.000
_cell.length_b   1.000
_cell.length_c   1.000
_cell.angle_alpha   90.00
_cell.angle_beta   90.00
_cell.angle_gamma   90.00
#
_symmetry.space_group_name_H-M   'P 1'
#
loop_
_entity.id
_entity.type
_entity.pdbx_description
1 polymer ?
#
loop_
_entity_poly.entity_id
_entity_poly.type
_entity_poly.pdbx_seq_one_letter_code
_entity_poly.pdbx_strand_id
1 'polypeptide(L)'
;MAAFCLRSLIGRIARPAGLGLLLALPLISTTGPAGATRLTNAVAVFSGIDKITGRITTFDVYIGETVQFGALQVTPRVCYSRDDTEAPKTTTFVEVDEITLDRKIRRIFTGWMFADSPGLNAVEHAVYDVWLQSCKETSEVPPPDAAAKR
;
A
#
# COMPACT_ATOMS: atom_id res chain seq x y z
N MET A 1 28.71 -56.39 44.30
CA MET A 1 28.99 -55.48 45.42
C MET A 1 29.51 -54.21 44.77
N ALA A 2 29.46 -53.09 45.43
CA ALA A 2 30.80 -52.79 45.90
C ALA A 2 31.31 -51.60 45.07
N ALA A 3 32.33 -50.88 45.51
CA ALA A 3 33.68 -51.41 45.50
C ALA A 3 34.17 -51.73 44.08
N PHE A 4 35.33 -51.15 43.80
CA PHE A 4 36.45 -51.82 43.16
C PHE A 4 36.11 -52.72 41.99
N CYS A 5 36.51 -52.27 40.80
CA CYS A 5 37.31 -53.08 39.88
C CYS A 5 37.43 -52.27 38.58
N LEU A 6 38.56 -52.18 37.90
CA LEU A 6 39.91 -52.66 38.16
C LEU A 6 40.71 -52.06 36.99
N ARG A 7 41.96 -51.70 37.27
CA ARG A 7 43.09 -51.80 36.32
C ARG A 7 43.04 -50.98 35.03
N SER A 8 43.85 -49.93 35.06
CA SER A 8 45.00 -49.78 34.14
C SER A 8 45.28 -50.98 33.24
N LEU A 9 45.31 -50.75 31.93
CA LEU A 9 46.29 -51.35 31.03
C LEU A 9 46.47 -50.46 29.79
N ILE A 10 47.51 -49.64 29.90
CA ILE A 10 48.49 -49.33 28.85
C ILE A 10 48.29 -50.15 27.57
N GLY A 11 48.03 -49.45 26.46
CA GLY A 11 48.03 -50.02 25.13
C GLY A 11 48.09 -48.93 24.07
N ARG A 12 49.30 -48.39 23.81
CA ARG A 12 49.55 -47.60 22.60
C ARG A 12 49.42 -48.54 21.40
N ILE A 13 48.42 -48.33 20.56
CA ILE A 13 48.39 -48.92 19.20
C ILE A 13 48.05 -47.80 18.22
N ALA A 14 48.88 -47.70 17.20
CA ALA A 14 48.92 -46.66 16.19
C ALA A 14 47.81 -46.82 15.12
N ARG A 15 47.35 -45.66 14.61
CA ARG A 15 46.79 -45.28 13.27
C ARG A 15 46.46 -46.39 12.24
N PRO A 16 45.35 -46.26 11.46
CA PRO A 16 45.22 -45.26 10.38
C PRO A 16 43.84 -44.57 10.30
N ALA A 17 43.77 -43.25 10.08
CA ALA A 17 43.52 -42.65 8.75
C ALA A 17 42.36 -43.30 7.97
N GLY A 18 41.13 -42.97 8.36
CA GLY A 18 39.90 -43.25 7.60
C GLY A 18 39.22 -41.94 7.22
N LEU A 19 39.40 -41.54 5.96
CA LEU A 19 38.70 -40.44 5.30
C LEU A 19 37.18 -40.63 5.41
N GLY A 20 36.49 -39.66 6.01
CA GLY A 20 35.03 -39.52 5.96
C GLY A 20 34.68 -38.08 5.61
N LEU A 21 35.08 -37.62 4.41
CA LEU A 21 34.77 -36.30 3.90
C LEU A 21 33.29 -36.26 3.49
N LEU A 22 32.41 -35.91 4.42
CA LEU A 22 31.04 -35.48 4.13
C LEU A 22 31.11 -34.16 3.35
N LEU A 23 30.97 -34.23 2.03
CA LEU A 23 30.83 -33.07 1.14
C LEU A 23 29.53 -32.32 1.48
N ALA A 24 29.63 -31.31 2.35
CA ALA A 24 28.58 -30.31 2.54
C ALA A 24 28.58 -29.37 1.33
N LEU A 25 27.76 -29.67 0.31
CA LEU A 25 27.49 -28.75 -0.79
C LEU A 25 26.67 -27.56 -0.25
N PRO A 26 27.15 -26.31 -0.33
CA PRO A 26 26.34 -25.16 0.03
C PRO A 26 25.27 -24.96 -1.06
N LEU A 27 23.99 -25.10 -0.71
CA LEU A 27 22.89 -24.63 -1.55
C LEU A 27 22.93 -23.10 -1.58
N ILE A 28 23.49 -22.54 -2.66
CA ILE A 28 23.42 -21.11 -2.94
C ILE A 28 22.04 -20.85 -3.54
N SER A 29 21.08 -20.46 -2.71
CA SER A 29 19.76 -20.00 -3.16
C SER A 29 19.92 -18.66 -3.87
N THR A 30 19.73 -18.62 -5.19
CA THR A 30 19.66 -17.38 -5.96
C THR A 30 18.27 -16.77 -5.80
N THR A 31 18.05 -15.96 -4.77
CA THR A 31 16.88 -15.08 -4.66
C THR A 31 17.03 -13.94 -5.66
N GLY A 32 16.34 -14.03 -6.80
CA GLY A 32 16.20 -12.92 -7.73
C GLY A 32 15.32 -11.80 -7.12
N PRO A 33 15.57 -10.52 -7.46
CA PRO A 33 14.74 -9.43 -6.96
C PRO A 33 13.31 -9.53 -7.53
N ALA A 34 12.31 -9.57 -6.65
CA ALA A 34 10.92 -9.44 -7.05
C ALA A 34 10.64 -7.98 -7.45
N GLY A 35 10.40 -7.74 -8.74
CA GLY A 35 10.11 -6.42 -9.28
C GLY A 35 8.65 -6.04 -9.11
N ALA A 36 8.26 -5.57 -7.93
CA ALA A 36 6.91 -5.09 -7.68
C ALA A 36 6.69 -3.73 -8.36
N THR A 37 6.19 -3.73 -9.59
CA THR A 37 5.98 -2.52 -10.41
C THR A 37 4.74 -1.77 -9.94
N ARG A 38 4.81 -0.44 -9.84
CA ARG A 38 3.65 0.41 -9.55
C ARG A 38 3.09 0.96 -10.86
N LEU A 39 1.79 0.81 -11.07
CA LEU A 39 1.07 1.35 -12.22
C LEU A 39 0.61 2.77 -11.87
N THR A 40 0.94 3.74 -12.72
CA THR A 40 0.52 5.14 -12.55
C THR A 40 -0.76 5.38 -13.33
N ASN A 41 -1.76 5.96 -12.68
CA ASN A 41 -3.09 6.16 -13.24
C ASN A 41 -3.42 7.64 -13.38
N ALA A 42 -4.21 7.99 -14.40
CA ALA A 42 -4.64 9.36 -14.66
C ALA A 42 -5.90 9.78 -13.88
N VAL A 43 -6.63 8.82 -13.28
CA VAL A 43 -7.85 9.07 -12.53
C VAL A 43 -7.80 8.37 -11.17
N ALA A 44 -8.14 9.13 -10.13
CA ALA A 44 -8.40 8.62 -8.78
C ALA A 44 -9.91 8.57 -8.55
N VAL A 45 -10.41 7.43 -8.08
CA VAL A 45 -11.82 7.21 -7.77
C VAL A 45 -11.98 7.32 -6.26
N PHE A 46 -12.77 8.30 -5.82
CA PHE A 46 -13.07 8.53 -4.41
C PHE A 46 -14.49 8.10 -4.10
N SER A 47 -14.68 7.64 -2.88
CA SER A 47 -16.00 7.54 -2.25
C SER A 47 -16.12 8.66 -1.22
N GLY A 48 -17.28 9.30 -1.21
CA GLY A 48 -17.64 10.26 -0.19
C GLY A 48 -18.96 9.89 0.46
N ILE A 49 -19.07 10.06 1.78
CA ILE A 49 -20.34 9.94 2.51
C ILE A 49 -20.74 11.29 3.07
N ASP A 50 -22.02 11.61 2.95
CA ASP A 50 -22.65 12.66 3.73
C ASP A 50 -23.24 12.04 5.02
N LYS A 51 -22.67 12.38 6.18
CA LYS A 51 -23.09 11.86 7.50
C LYS A 51 -24.48 12.33 7.91
N ILE A 52 -25.00 13.41 7.32
CA ILE A 52 -26.33 13.93 7.61
C ILE A 52 -27.39 13.12 6.87
N THR A 53 -27.15 12.83 5.59
CA THR A 53 -28.12 12.09 4.75
C THR A 53 -27.86 10.59 4.70
N GLY A 54 -26.67 10.13 5.11
CA GLY A 54 -26.21 8.74 5.02
C GLY A 54 -25.94 8.27 3.59
N ARG A 55 -25.93 9.17 2.60
CA ARG A 55 -25.71 8.81 1.19
C ARG A 55 -24.22 8.73 0.89
N ILE A 56 -23.80 7.60 0.32
CA ILE A 56 -22.46 7.40 -0.25
C ILE A 56 -22.52 7.68 -1.75
N THR A 57 -21.57 8.44 -2.26
CA THR A 57 -21.40 8.72 -3.68
C THR A 57 -19.97 8.46 -4.11
N THR A 58 -19.82 7.80 -5.24
CA THR A 58 -18.52 7.61 -5.88
C THR A 58 -18.33 8.67 -6.95
N PHE A 59 -17.15 9.30 -6.99
CA PHE A 59 -16.82 10.32 -7.98
C PHE A 59 -15.37 10.14 -8.46
N ASP A 60 -15.18 10.42 -9.74
CA ASP A 60 -13.89 10.34 -10.40
C ASP A 60 -13.22 11.71 -10.36
N VAL A 61 -11.92 11.71 -10.08
CA VAL A 61 -11.10 12.92 -10.06
C VAL A 61 -9.84 12.68 -10.88
N TYR A 62 -9.65 13.52 -11.90
CA TYR A 62 -8.42 13.51 -12.68
C TYR A 62 -7.25 14.01 -11.84
N ILE A 63 -6.06 13.46 -12.07
CA ILE A 63 -4.86 13.88 -11.34
C ILE A 63 -4.53 15.34 -11.63
N GLY A 64 -4.36 16.13 -10.57
CA GLY A 64 -4.10 17.56 -10.65
C GLY A 64 -5.36 18.43 -10.64
N GLU A 65 -6.53 17.84 -10.88
CA GLU A 65 -7.81 18.54 -10.87
C GLU A 65 -8.44 18.56 -9.47
N THR A 66 -9.32 19.53 -9.25
CA THR A 66 -10.05 19.67 -7.99
C THR A 66 -11.53 19.41 -8.23
N VAL A 67 -12.08 18.44 -7.52
CA VAL A 67 -13.52 18.16 -7.51
C VAL A 67 -14.10 18.51 -6.14
N GLN A 68 -15.29 19.10 -6.14
CA GLN A 68 -16.00 19.47 -4.93
C GLN A 68 -16.98 18.36 -4.52
N PHE A 69 -16.87 17.90 -3.28
CA PHE A 69 -17.81 17.01 -2.62
C PHE A 69 -18.36 17.68 -1.36
N GLY A 70 -19.60 18.18 -1.43
CA GLY A 70 -20.19 18.96 -0.34
C GLY A 70 -19.40 20.23 -0.06
N ALA A 71 -18.86 20.35 1.15
CA ALA A 71 -17.97 21.44 1.57
C ALA A 71 -16.48 21.14 1.37
N LEU A 72 -16.12 19.96 0.86
CA LEU A 72 -14.73 19.55 0.66
C LEU A 72 -14.32 19.71 -0.81
N GLN A 73 -13.10 20.17 -1.03
CA GLN A 73 -12.42 20.20 -2.31
C GLN A 73 -11.30 19.16 -2.30
N VAL A 74 -11.39 18.17 -3.17
CA VAL A 74 -10.49 17.01 -3.19
C VAL A 74 -9.59 17.13 -4.42
N THR A 75 -8.28 17.14 -4.20
CA THR A 75 -7.27 17.30 -5.24
C THR A 75 -6.22 16.19 -5.16
N PRO A 76 -6.35 15.09 -5.92
CA PRO A 76 -5.34 14.05 -5.99
C PRO A 76 -4.13 14.52 -6.81
N ARG A 77 -2.92 14.27 -6.31
CA ARG A 77 -1.66 14.61 -6.99
C ARG A 77 -1.03 13.45 -7.72
N VAL A 78 -1.22 12.22 -7.23
CA VAL A 78 -0.76 10.97 -7.87
C VAL A 78 -1.68 9.84 -7.46
N CYS A 79 -1.90 8.84 -8.32
CA CYS A 79 -2.65 7.64 -7.99
C CYS A 79 -1.92 6.40 -8.54
N TYR A 80 -1.55 5.49 -7.64
CA TYR A 80 -0.84 4.25 -7.97
C TYR A 80 -1.71 3.04 -7.69
N SER A 81 -1.69 2.07 -8.61
CA SER A 81 -2.27 0.74 -8.45
C SER A 81 -1.19 -0.34 -8.64
N ARG A 82 -1.60 -1.59 -8.43
CA ARG A 82 -0.81 -2.79 -8.72
C ARG A 82 -1.47 -3.59 -9.83
N ASP A 83 -0.68 -4.44 -10.46
CA ASP A 83 -1.19 -5.44 -11.39
C ASP A 83 -2.04 -6.50 -10.65
N ASP A 84 -2.73 -7.32 -11.42
CA ASP A 84 -3.66 -8.33 -10.94
C ASP A 84 -2.97 -9.60 -10.40
N THR A 85 -1.68 -9.78 -10.65
CA THR A 85 -0.91 -10.94 -10.15
C THR A 85 -0.39 -10.73 -8.72
N GLU A 86 -0.39 -9.48 -8.24
CA GLU A 86 0.02 -9.09 -6.89
C GLU A 86 -1.20 -8.78 -5.98
N ALA A 87 -0.95 -8.68 -4.67
CA ALA A 87 -1.97 -8.22 -3.74
C ALA A 87 -2.39 -6.78 -4.07
N PRO A 88 -3.70 -6.47 -4.13
CA PRO A 88 -4.19 -5.15 -4.52
C PRO A 88 -3.72 -4.11 -3.50
N LYS A 89 -2.90 -3.18 -3.96
CA LYS A 89 -2.41 -2.06 -3.14
C LYS A 89 -2.53 -0.77 -3.92
N THR A 90 -3.61 -0.05 -3.66
CA THR A 90 -3.91 1.20 -4.35
C THR A 90 -3.74 2.37 -3.39
N THR A 91 -2.94 3.35 -3.81
CA THR A 91 -2.57 4.50 -2.97
C THR A 91 -2.62 5.80 -3.76
N THR A 92 -3.05 6.88 -3.12
CA THR A 92 -3.06 8.23 -3.71
C THR A 92 -2.44 9.22 -2.74
N PHE A 93 -1.74 10.23 -3.24
CA PHE A 93 -1.43 11.41 -2.43
C PHE A 93 -2.46 12.48 -2.75
N VAL A 94 -3.15 12.98 -1.74
CA VAL A 94 -4.28 13.89 -1.91
C VAL A 94 -4.18 15.07 -0.96
N GLU A 95 -4.59 16.22 -1.48
CA GLU A 95 -4.84 17.42 -0.71
C GLU A 95 -6.35 17.61 -0.62
N VAL A 96 -6.86 17.85 0.60
CA VAL A 96 -8.27 18.16 0.82
C VAL A 96 -8.39 19.48 1.56
N ASP A 97 -9.14 20.38 0.93
CA ASP A 97 -9.47 21.69 1.45
C ASP A 97 -10.95 21.73 1.87
N GLU A 98 -11.25 22.45 2.94
CA GLU A 98 -12.61 22.70 3.43
C GLU A 98 -13.02 24.14 3.06
N ILE A 99 -14.23 24.28 2.53
CA ILE A 99 -14.91 25.57 2.35
C ILE A 99 -15.76 25.83 3.60
N THR A 100 -15.32 26.77 4.43
CA THR A 100 -16.01 27.12 5.67
C THR A 100 -17.27 27.96 5.41
N LEU A 101 -18.12 28.13 6.43
CA LEU A 101 -19.34 28.94 6.37
C LEU A 101 -19.07 30.42 6.02
N ASP A 102 -17.90 30.95 6.40
CA ASP A 102 -17.44 32.28 6.04
C ASP A 102 -16.74 32.35 4.67
N ARG A 103 -16.87 31.29 3.85
CA ARG A 103 -16.31 31.16 2.49
C ARG A 103 -14.79 31.27 2.44
N LYS A 104 -14.11 30.83 3.50
CA LYS A 104 -12.65 30.67 3.49
C LYS A 104 -12.29 29.25 3.09
N ILE A 105 -11.21 29.12 2.34
CA ILE A 105 -10.65 27.83 1.94
C ILE A 105 -9.48 27.53 2.87
N ARG A 106 -9.51 26.37 3.53
CA ARG A 106 -8.44 25.90 4.42
C ARG A 106 -8.10 24.45 4.14
N ARG A 107 -6.80 24.14 4.08
CA ARG A 107 -6.28 22.77 4.06
C ARG A 107 -6.63 22.04 5.35
N ILE A 108 -7.39 20.96 5.26
CA ILE A 108 -7.69 20.09 6.40
C ILE A 108 -6.91 18.78 6.34
N PHE A 109 -6.47 18.37 5.16
CA PHE A 109 -5.71 17.13 4.97
C PHE A 109 -4.70 17.25 3.84
N THR A 110 -3.54 16.63 4.03
CA THR A 110 -2.52 16.44 3.00
C THR A 110 -1.75 15.19 3.34
N GLY A 111 -1.87 14.14 2.52
CA GLY A 111 -1.24 12.88 2.84
C GLY A 111 -1.58 11.74 1.88
N TRP A 112 -1.07 10.57 2.22
CA TRP A 112 -1.31 9.33 1.50
C TRP A 112 -2.61 8.69 1.97
N MET A 113 -3.50 8.36 1.04
CA MET A 113 -4.69 7.54 1.25
C MET A 113 -4.49 6.14 0.67
N PHE A 114 -5.13 5.16 1.30
CA PHE A 114 -4.99 3.72 1.00
C PHE A 114 -6.38 3.13 0.74
N ALA A 115 -6.60 2.56 -0.45
CA ALA A 115 -7.90 1.99 -0.81
C ALA A 115 -8.19 0.67 -0.08
N ASP A 116 -7.14 -0.10 0.20
CA ASP A 116 -7.16 -1.38 0.92
C ASP A 116 -7.35 -1.19 2.43
N SER A 117 -7.09 0.01 2.95
CA SER A 117 -7.29 0.34 4.36
C SER A 117 -7.72 1.80 4.55
N PRO A 118 -8.97 2.16 4.16
CA PRO A 118 -9.47 3.53 4.25
C PRO A 118 -9.35 4.12 5.66
N GLY A 119 -9.62 3.32 6.69
CA GLY A 119 -9.56 3.76 8.09
C GLY A 119 -8.17 4.17 8.60
N LEU A 120 -7.08 3.96 7.84
CA LEU A 120 -5.75 4.42 8.24
C LEU A 120 -5.52 5.90 7.96
N ASN A 121 -6.03 6.41 6.82
CA ASN A 121 -5.73 7.78 6.38
C ASN A 121 -6.89 8.42 5.56
N ALA A 122 -8.14 8.05 5.81
CA ALA A 122 -9.30 8.75 5.25
C ALA A 122 -9.45 10.16 5.84
N VAL A 123 -10.12 11.04 5.09
CA VAL A 123 -10.55 12.34 5.62
C VAL A 123 -11.87 12.14 6.33
N GLU A 124 -11.82 12.34 7.65
CA GLU A 124 -12.99 12.35 8.53
C GLU A 124 -13.35 13.79 8.86
N HIS A 125 -14.38 14.33 8.21
CA HIS A 125 -14.91 15.65 8.53
C HIS A 125 -16.22 15.52 9.32
N ALA A 126 -16.64 16.58 10.01
CA ALA A 126 -17.80 16.54 10.90
C ALA A 126 -19.11 16.18 10.17
N VAL A 127 -19.18 16.51 8.88
CA VAL A 127 -20.37 16.34 8.02
C VAL A 127 -20.12 15.37 6.86
N TYR A 128 -18.89 15.29 6.36
CA TYR A 128 -18.55 14.55 5.15
C TYR A 128 -17.34 13.66 5.43
N ASP A 129 -17.29 12.44 4.88
CA ASP A 129 -16.01 11.70 4.81
C ASP A 129 -15.65 11.46 3.37
N VAL A 130 -14.34 11.40 3.10
CA VAL A 130 -13.80 11.08 1.78
C VAL A 130 -12.65 10.10 1.93
N TRP A 131 -12.69 9.04 1.13
CA TRP A 131 -11.63 8.05 1.06
C TRP A 131 -11.39 7.58 -0.38
N LEU A 132 -10.16 7.13 -0.64
CA LEU A 132 -9.81 6.51 -1.91
C LEU A 132 -10.51 5.16 -2.05
N GLN A 133 -11.13 4.91 -3.20
CA GLN A 133 -11.73 3.62 -3.54
C GLN A 133 -10.87 2.83 -4.55
N SER A 134 -10.39 3.48 -5.60
CA SER A 134 -9.52 2.84 -6.61
C SER A 134 -8.79 3.87 -7.47
N CYS A 135 -7.86 3.42 -8.30
CA CYS A 135 -7.29 4.22 -9.40
C CYS A 135 -7.67 3.56 -10.73
N LYS A 136 -7.82 4.36 -11.79
CA LYS A 136 -8.07 3.87 -13.14
C LYS A 136 -7.41 4.75 -14.20
N GLU A 137 -7.14 4.18 -15.38
CA GLU A 137 -6.51 4.91 -16.49
C GLU A 137 -7.48 5.87 -17.17
N THR A 138 -8.75 5.50 -17.31
CA THR A 138 -9.76 6.28 -18.03
C THR A 138 -11.06 6.40 -17.21
N SER A 139 -11.76 7.53 -17.37
CA SER A 139 -13.11 7.74 -16.84
C SER A 139 -14.12 7.92 -17.97
N GLU A 140 -15.37 7.54 -17.71
CA GLU A 140 -16.52 7.87 -18.57
C GLU A 140 -16.80 9.38 -18.58
N VAL A 141 -16.44 10.07 -17.49
CA VAL A 141 -16.58 11.53 -17.40
C VAL A 141 -15.43 12.18 -18.16
N PRO A 142 -15.70 13.02 -19.17
CA PRO A 142 -14.64 13.67 -19.93
C PRO A 142 -13.82 14.62 -19.03
N PRO A 143 -12.51 14.79 -19.31
CA PRO A 143 -11.68 15.78 -18.60
C PRO A 143 -12.26 17.21 -18.73
N PRO A 144 -12.07 18.08 -17.72
CA PRO A 144 -12.63 19.45 -17.72
C PRO A 144 -12.27 20.27 -18.98
N ASP A 145 -11.05 20.13 -19.47
CA ASP A 145 -10.48 20.79 -20.65
C ASP A 145 -10.97 20.18 -21.98
N ALA A 146 -11.49 18.95 -21.95
CA ALA A 146 -12.25 18.38 -23.07
C ALA A 146 -13.72 18.83 -23.05
N ALA A 147 -14.31 19.03 -21.86
CA ALA A 147 -15.67 19.52 -21.70
C ALA A 147 -15.81 21.01 -22.10
N ALA A 148 -14.81 21.84 -21.82
CA ALA A 148 -14.81 23.26 -22.17
C ALA A 148 -14.68 23.56 -23.68
N LYS A 149 -14.37 22.56 -24.50
CA LYS A 149 -14.18 22.69 -25.96
C LYS A 149 -15.39 22.20 -26.78
N ARG A 150 -16.47 21.75 -26.12
CA ARG A 150 -17.74 21.41 -26.77
C ARG A 150 -18.74 22.54 -26.62
#